data_AF-A0A7Y5WEP2-F1
#
_entry.id   AF-A0A7Y5WEP2-F1
#
_cell.length_a   1.000
_cell.length_b   1.000
_cell.length_c   1.000
_cell.angle_alpha   90.00
_cell.angle_beta   90.00
_cell.angle_gamma   90.00
#
_symmetry.space_group_name_H-M   'P 1'
#
loop_
_entity.id
_entity.type
_entity.pdbx_description
1 polymer ?
#
loop_
_entity_poly.entity_id
_entity_poly.type
_entity_poly.pdbx_seq_one_letter_code
_entity_poly.pdbx_strand_id
1 'polypeptide(L)'
;ATEVLTFLALQTAPVHPSVLAASVWPRGVTPEVRDATVERVREWLGTDTEDNHLLRAGDDGRLSLAPDVAVDWHAFCELALRARSASHREERELLRRALHLVRGELLQDRPANRYAWLARTRLESQVEDVVVDAAHRLWVLCTDDRDPEGASAAARAGLRLAPGSQVLWRDLVRSEYDGPGGADAASRAVGGMVDVLGRRGAHIEAETDALVEELLPAEQSAG
;
A
#
# COMPACT_ATOMS: atom_id res chain seq x y z
N ALA A 1 -17.09 -1.62 14.68
CA ALA A 1 -17.37 -0.58 13.67
C ALA A 1 -16.29 -0.59 12.59
N THR A 2 -15.07 -0.12 12.86
CA THR A 2 -14.00 0.01 11.84
C THR A 2 -13.70 -1.27 11.06
N GLU A 3 -13.58 -2.42 11.73
CA GLU A 3 -13.31 -3.69 11.03
C GLU A 3 -14.43 -4.11 10.07
N VAL A 4 -15.70 -3.85 10.41
CA VAL A 4 -16.84 -4.10 9.52
C VAL A 4 -16.78 -3.18 8.32
N LEU A 5 -16.49 -1.89 8.53
CA LEU A 5 -16.33 -0.95 7.44
C LEU A 5 -15.17 -1.35 6.52
N THR A 6 -13.99 -1.61 7.06
CA THR A 6 -12.82 -2.03 6.29
C THR A 6 -13.10 -3.30 5.51
N PHE A 7 -13.75 -4.29 6.13
CA PHE A 7 -14.13 -5.51 5.44
C PHE A 7 -15.04 -5.22 4.26
N LEU A 8 -16.11 -4.43 4.43
CA LEU A 8 -17.04 -4.06 3.36
C LEU A 8 -16.38 -3.19 2.27
N ALA A 9 -15.49 -2.28 2.67
CA ALA A 9 -14.76 -1.39 1.78
C ALA A 9 -13.84 -2.13 0.82
N LEU A 10 -13.45 -3.36 1.12
CA LEU A 10 -12.56 -4.16 0.29
C LEU A 10 -13.32 -5.19 -0.56
N GLN A 11 -14.64 -5.12 -0.59
CA GLN A 11 -15.48 -6.03 -1.38
C GLN A 11 -15.85 -5.37 -2.70
N THR A 12 -15.74 -6.15 -3.78
CA THR A 12 -16.16 -5.72 -5.12
C THR A 12 -17.64 -5.94 -5.40
N ALA A 13 -18.35 -6.62 -4.49
CA ALA A 13 -19.76 -6.96 -4.64
C ALA A 13 -20.51 -6.86 -3.30
N PRO A 14 -21.84 -6.65 -3.32
CA PRO A 14 -22.66 -6.64 -2.11
C PRO A 14 -22.54 -7.94 -1.29
N VAL A 15 -22.40 -7.80 0.02
CA VAL A 15 -22.09 -8.90 0.94
C VAL A 15 -23.31 -9.37 1.71
N HIS A 16 -23.54 -10.68 1.72
CA HIS A 16 -24.58 -11.26 2.56
C HIS A 16 -24.21 -11.16 4.06
N PRO A 17 -25.13 -10.83 4.98
CA PRO A 17 -24.83 -10.66 6.41
C PRO A 17 -24.16 -11.87 7.08
N SER A 18 -24.41 -13.09 6.60
CA SER A 18 -23.72 -14.29 7.10
C SER A 18 -22.24 -14.35 6.72
N VAL A 19 -21.87 -13.85 5.55
CA VAL A 19 -20.47 -13.77 5.09
C VAL A 19 -19.71 -12.72 5.90
N LEU A 20 -20.35 -11.57 6.17
CA LEU A 20 -19.82 -10.58 7.10
C LEU A 20 -19.62 -11.20 8.49
N ALA A 21 -20.63 -11.89 9.01
CA ALA A 21 -20.57 -12.54 10.32
C ALA A 21 -19.40 -13.53 10.43
N ALA A 22 -19.26 -14.43 9.46
CA ALA A 22 -18.21 -15.44 9.43
C ALA A 22 -16.80 -14.84 9.30
N SER A 23 -16.68 -13.69 8.62
CA SER A 23 -15.40 -13.04 8.36
C SER A 23 -14.90 -12.23 9.56
N VAL A 24 -15.78 -11.38 10.13
CA VAL A 24 -15.43 -10.45 11.21
C VAL A 24 -15.54 -11.12 12.59
N TRP A 25 -16.43 -12.08 12.77
CA TRP A 25 -16.61 -12.83 14.02
C TRP A 25 -16.42 -14.34 13.79
N PRO A 26 -15.18 -14.81 13.59
CA PRO A 26 -14.92 -16.22 13.28
C PRO A 26 -15.30 -17.20 14.41
N ARG A 27 -15.48 -16.69 15.64
CA ARG A 27 -15.96 -17.46 16.80
C ARG A 27 -17.49 -17.41 16.98
N GLY A 28 -18.21 -16.86 16.01
CA GLY A 28 -19.64 -16.66 16.05
C GLY A 28 -20.05 -15.30 16.62
N VAL A 29 -21.23 -14.85 16.21
CA VAL A 29 -21.90 -13.63 16.69
C VAL A 29 -23.41 -13.86 16.60
N THR A 30 -24.19 -13.29 17.52
CA THR A 30 -25.65 -13.35 17.40
C THR A 30 -26.13 -12.34 16.34
N PRO A 31 -27.27 -12.58 15.68
CA PRO A 31 -27.84 -11.63 14.72
C PRO A 31 -27.99 -10.22 15.30
N GLU A 32 -28.43 -10.10 16.56
CA GLU A 32 -28.67 -8.82 17.23
C GLU A 32 -27.38 -8.01 17.38
N VAL A 33 -26.28 -8.66 17.78
CA VAL A 33 -24.97 -7.99 17.94
C VAL A 33 -24.39 -7.60 16.58
N ARG A 34 -24.54 -8.47 15.56
CA ARG A 34 -24.13 -8.17 14.17
C ARG A 34 -24.89 -6.95 13.66
N ASP A 35 -26.22 -6.97 13.74
CA ASP A 35 -27.08 -5.94 13.18
C ASP A 35 -26.90 -4.61 13.92
N ALA A 36 -26.79 -4.63 15.25
CA ALA A 36 -26.45 -3.44 16.03
C ALA A 36 -25.04 -2.90 15.71
N THR A 37 -24.11 -3.74 15.25
CA THR A 37 -22.79 -3.28 14.80
C THR A 37 -22.87 -2.65 13.41
N VAL A 38 -23.62 -3.26 12.50
CA VAL A 38 -23.89 -2.73 11.16
C VAL A 38 -24.58 -1.37 11.25
N GLU A 39 -25.59 -1.24 12.10
CA GLU A 39 -26.32 0.02 12.27
C GLU A 39 -25.40 1.13 12.81
N ARG A 40 -24.55 0.82 13.79
CA ARG A 40 -23.55 1.77 14.28
C ARG A 40 -22.55 2.22 13.20
N VAL A 41 -22.21 1.35 12.25
CA VAL A 41 -21.38 1.75 11.10
C VAL A 41 -22.17 2.64 10.15
N ARG A 42 -23.46 2.32 9.91
CA ARG A 42 -24.35 3.14 9.07
C ARG A 42 -24.52 4.55 9.65
N GLU A 43 -24.82 4.66 10.95
CA GLU A 43 -24.92 5.94 11.66
C GLU A 43 -23.61 6.73 11.62
N TRP A 44 -22.48 6.04 11.83
CA TRP A 44 -21.17 6.69 11.82
C TRP A 44 -20.75 7.21 10.44
N LEU A 45 -21.05 6.47 9.37
CA LEU A 45 -20.81 6.92 8.00
C LEU A 45 -21.77 8.05 7.61
N GLY A 46 -23.03 7.97 8.05
CA GLY A 46 -24.05 8.95 7.72
C GLY A 46 -24.66 8.74 6.34
N THR A 47 -25.04 9.84 5.71
CA THR A 47 -25.78 9.91 4.46
C THR A 47 -25.02 10.70 3.39
N ASP A 48 -25.35 10.46 2.12
CA ASP A 48 -24.92 11.30 0.99
C ASP A 48 -25.72 12.61 0.93
N THR A 49 -25.46 13.43 -0.10
CA THR A 49 -26.13 14.73 -0.29
C THR A 49 -27.62 14.65 -0.57
N GLU A 50 -28.13 13.45 -0.86
CA GLU A 50 -29.55 13.17 -1.10
C GLU A 50 -30.22 12.48 0.11
N ASP A 51 -29.57 12.52 1.28
CA ASP A 51 -30.00 11.86 2.52
C ASP A 51 -30.09 10.33 2.45
N ASN A 52 -29.46 9.68 1.46
CA ASN A 52 -29.39 8.22 1.41
C ASN A 52 -28.20 7.71 2.23
N HIS A 53 -28.39 6.63 2.99
CA HIS A 53 -27.30 6.04 3.78
C HIS A 53 -26.12 5.59 2.91
N LEU A 54 -24.91 5.91 3.37
CA LEU A 54 -23.66 5.46 2.73
C LEU A 54 -23.39 3.97 2.93
N LEU A 55 -23.93 3.35 3.97
CA LEU A 55 -24.01 1.89 4.12
C LEU A 55 -25.43 1.41 3.78
N ARG A 56 -25.56 0.79 2.61
CA ARG A 56 -26.83 0.38 2.01
C ARG A 56 -27.09 -1.11 2.29
N ALA A 57 -28.37 -1.47 2.36
CA ALA A 57 -28.84 -2.84 2.33
C ALA A 57 -29.78 -2.98 1.13
N GLY A 58 -29.49 -3.90 0.22
CA GLY A 58 -30.39 -4.19 -0.91
C GLY A 58 -31.64 -4.95 -0.47
N ASP A 59 -32.58 -5.15 -1.40
CA ASP A 59 -33.83 -5.89 -1.15
C ASP A 59 -33.58 -7.34 -0.67
N ASP A 60 -32.44 -7.91 -1.05
CA ASP A 60 -31.98 -9.24 -0.62
C ASP A 60 -31.20 -9.22 0.71
N GLY A 61 -31.14 -8.07 1.39
CA GLY A 61 -30.43 -7.87 2.65
C GLY A 61 -28.91 -7.79 2.52
N ARG A 62 -28.34 -7.78 1.30
CA ARG A 62 -26.89 -7.64 1.11
C ARG A 62 -26.43 -6.23 1.40
N LEU A 63 -25.31 -6.14 2.09
CA LEU A 63 -24.67 -4.90 2.51
C LEU A 63 -23.68 -4.42 1.44
N SER A 64 -23.74 -3.14 1.11
CA SER A 64 -22.76 -2.49 0.23
C SER A 64 -22.50 -1.06 0.67
N LEU A 65 -21.32 -0.53 0.33
CA LEU A 65 -21.03 0.88 0.50
C LEU A 65 -21.48 1.65 -0.75
N ALA A 66 -21.98 2.86 -0.54
CA ALA A 66 -22.29 3.79 -1.61
C ALA A 66 -20.99 4.16 -2.37
N PRO A 67 -21.09 4.49 -3.68
CA PRO A 67 -19.93 4.92 -4.47
C PRO A 67 -19.20 6.14 -3.90
N ASP A 68 -19.90 6.99 -3.15
CA ASP A 68 -19.35 8.20 -2.52
C ASP A 68 -18.41 7.90 -1.33
N VAL A 69 -18.37 6.65 -0.84
CA VAL A 69 -17.41 6.26 0.20
C VAL A 69 -16.02 6.13 -0.40
N ALA A 70 -15.20 7.16 -0.18
CA ALA A 70 -13.82 7.19 -0.64
C ALA A 70 -12.95 6.16 0.10
N VAL A 71 -12.36 5.24 -0.67
CA VAL A 71 -11.39 4.25 -0.18
C VAL A 71 -10.07 4.52 -0.89
N ASP A 72 -9.01 4.80 -0.12
CA ASP A 72 -7.70 5.13 -0.67
C ASP A 72 -7.13 4.01 -1.56
N TRP A 73 -7.32 2.75 -1.18
CA TRP A 73 -6.94 1.61 -2.00
C TRP A 73 -7.65 1.58 -3.37
N HIS A 74 -8.95 1.90 -3.42
CA HIS A 74 -9.67 1.96 -4.69
C HIS A 74 -9.20 3.11 -5.56
N ALA A 75 -8.98 4.29 -4.97
CA ALA A 75 -8.44 5.44 -5.67
C ALA A 75 -7.02 5.16 -6.20
N PHE A 76 -6.18 4.46 -5.42
CA PHE A 76 -4.86 4.00 -5.85
C PHE A 76 -4.96 3.10 -7.07
N CYS A 77 -5.80 2.06 -7.01
CA CYS A 77 -6.01 1.12 -8.12
C CYS A 77 -6.52 1.81 -9.39
N GLU A 78 -7.44 2.77 -9.28
CA GLU A 78 -7.94 3.54 -10.43
C GLU A 78 -6.82 4.37 -11.07
N LEU A 79 -6.04 5.10 -10.27
CA LEU A 79 -4.93 5.90 -10.76
C LEU A 79 -3.85 5.04 -11.43
N ALA A 80 -3.48 3.93 -10.81
CA ALA A 80 -2.50 2.98 -11.36
C ALA A 80 -3.01 2.35 -12.67
N LEU A 81 -4.29 1.98 -12.74
CA LEU A 81 -4.89 1.42 -13.95
C LEU A 81 -4.88 2.43 -15.10
N ARG A 82 -5.26 3.69 -14.82
CA ARG A 82 -5.26 4.78 -15.82
C ARG A 82 -3.85 5.10 -16.31
N ALA A 83 -2.85 5.01 -15.45
CA ALA A 83 -1.46 5.27 -15.80
C ALA A 83 -0.95 4.35 -16.92
N ARG A 84 -1.39 3.08 -16.95
CA ARG A 84 -0.91 2.06 -17.91
C ARG A 84 -1.16 2.38 -19.39
N SER A 85 -2.15 3.22 -19.70
CA SER A 85 -2.45 3.63 -21.07
C SER A 85 -2.28 5.14 -21.29
N ALA A 86 -1.68 5.84 -20.33
CA ALA A 86 -1.48 7.27 -20.38
C ALA A 86 -0.24 7.65 -21.20
N SER A 87 -0.14 8.91 -21.62
CA SER A 87 1.11 9.46 -22.15
C SER A 87 2.19 9.52 -21.07
N HIS A 88 3.49 9.52 -21.42
CA HIS A 88 4.61 9.56 -20.45
C HIS A 88 4.43 10.59 -19.33
N ARG A 89 4.06 11.84 -19.69
CA ARG A 89 3.84 12.91 -18.71
C ARG A 89 2.66 12.60 -17.77
N GLU A 90 1.57 12.11 -18.32
CA GLU A 90 0.36 11.81 -17.56
C GLU A 90 0.51 10.56 -16.70
N GLU A 91 1.20 9.53 -17.20
CA GLU A 91 1.58 8.33 -16.44
C GLU A 91 2.34 8.72 -15.17
N ARG A 92 3.36 9.59 -15.31
CA ARG A 92 4.15 10.10 -14.18
C ARG A 92 3.28 10.81 -13.12
N GLU A 93 2.36 11.68 -13.56
CA GLU A 93 1.48 12.42 -12.66
C GLU A 93 0.46 11.52 -11.96
N LEU A 94 -0.10 10.53 -12.67
CA LEU A 94 -1.04 9.57 -12.11
C LEU A 94 -0.36 8.67 -11.06
N LEU A 95 0.84 8.17 -11.35
CA LEU A 95 1.61 7.37 -10.39
C LEU A 95 2.06 8.19 -9.17
N ARG A 96 2.47 9.46 -9.36
CA ARG A 96 2.76 10.38 -8.24
C ARG A 96 1.55 10.57 -7.34
N ARG A 97 0.36 10.77 -7.92
CA ARG A 97 -0.90 10.89 -7.15
C ARG A 97 -1.25 9.59 -6.44
N ALA A 98 -1.09 8.44 -7.08
CA ALA A 98 -1.35 7.14 -6.48
C ALA A 98 -0.45 6.94 -5.25
N LEU A 99 0.86 7.15 -5.39
CA LEU A 99 1.84 6.98 -4.32
C LEU A 99 1.69 8.01 -3.18
N HIS A 100 1.01 9.13 -3.41
CA HIS A 100 0.65 10.08 -2.34
C HIS A 100 -0.39 9.49 -1.36
N LEU A 101 -1.20 8.52 -1.80
CA LEU A 101 -2.15 7.81 -0.93
C LEU A 101 -1.47 6.83 0.01
N VAL A 102 -0.24 6.39 -0.33
CA VAL A 102 0.55 5.45 0.46
C VAL A 102 1.15 6.17 1.67
N ARG A 103 0.59 5.95 2.86
CA ARG A 103 0.97 6.66 4.10
C ARG A 103 1.73 5.80 5.12
N GLY A 104 1.79 4.49 4.92
CA GLY A 104 2.41 3.51 5.82
C GLY A 104 2.06 2.09 5.37
N GLU A 105 2.36 1.11 6.21
CA GLU A 105 2.01 -0.29 5.96
C GLU A 105 0.48 -0.49 5.96
N LEU A 106 0.00 -1.51 5.25
CA LEU A 106 -1.42 -1.83 5.17
C LEU A 106 -2.00 -2.06 6.57
N LEU A 107 -2.92 -1.20 7.00
CA LEU A 107 -3.59 -1.29 8.29
C LEU A 107 -2.60 -1.37 9.49
N GLN A 108 -1.50 -0.61 9.43
CA GLN A 108 -0.42 -0.62 10.42
C GLN A 108 -0.90 -0.54 11.89
N ASP A 109 -1.92 0.28 12.18
CA ASP A 109 -2.44 0.50 13.54
C ASP A 109 -3.62 -0.43 13.91
N ARG A 110 -3.78 -1.58 13.22
CA ARG A 110 -4.86 -2.52 13.52
C ARG A 110 -4.68 -3.16 14.90
N PRO A 111 -5.73 -3.25 15.74
CA PRO A 111 -5.62 -3.92 17.03
C PRO A 111 -5.27 -5.40 16.88
N ALA A 112 -4.47 -5.93 17.81
CA ALA A 112 -4.16 -7.36 17.88
C ALA A 112 -5.45 -8.21 17.95
N ASN A 113 -5.44 -9.38 17.32
CA ASN A 113 -6.57 -10.34 17.26
C ASN A 113 -7.83 -9.82 16.53
N ARG A 114 -7.72 -8.75 15.74
CA ARG A 114 -8.76 -8.27 14.82
C ARG A 114 -8.31 -8.51 13.38
N TYR A 115 -9.24 -8.42 12.44
CA TYR A 115 -8.97 -8.57 11.00
C TYR A 115 -8.42 -9.95 10.61
N ALA A 116 -8.82 -11.00 11.35
CA ALA A 116 -8.36 -12.37 11.10
C ALA A 116 -8.75 -12.90 9.69
N TRP A 117 -9.69 -12.24 9.02
CA TRP A 117 -10.06 -12.53 7.65
C TRP A 117 -8.97 -12.14 6.63
N LEU A 118 -8.10 -11.17 6.93
CA LEU A 118 -7.02 -10.77 6.02
C LEU A 118 -6.06 -11.92 5.71
N ALA A 119 -5.73 -12.73 6.73
CA ALA A 119 -4.89 -13.92 6.59
C ALA A 119 -5.48 -15.00 5.66
N ARG A 120 -6.77 -14.90 5.31
CA ARG A 120 -7.43 -15.80 4.34
C ARG A 120 -7.58 -15.18 2.95
N THR A 121 -7.08 -13.97 2.77
CA THR A 121 -7.05 -13.25 1.51
C THR A 121 -5.63 -13.10 1.01
N ARG A 122 -5.46 -12.68 -0.24
CA ARG A 122 -4.16 -12.26 -0.79
C ARG A 122 -3.98 -10.75 -0.73
N LEU A 123 -4.79 -10.03 0.04
CA LEU A 123 -4.80 -8.57 -0.01
C LEU A 123 -3.46 -7.98 0.42
N GLU A 124 -2.85 -8.49 1.49
CA GLU A 124 -1.56 -7.98 1.99
C GLU A 124 -0.48 -8.07 0.89
N SER A 125 -0.31 -9.25 0.28
CA SER A 125 0.65 -9.42 -0.81
C SER A 125 0.26 -8.65 -2.07
N GLN A 126 -1.01 -8.61 -2.45
CA GLN A 126 -1.46 -7.86 -3.64
C GLN A 126 -1.23 -6.36 -3.50
N VAL A 127 -1.50 -5.79 -2.32
CA VAL A 127 -1.27 -4.37 -2.07
C VAL A 127 0.23 -4.06 -2.15
N GLU A 128 1.07 -4.91 -1.57
CA GLU A 128 2.53 -4.80 -1.69
C GLU A 128 2.98 -4.86 -3.16
N ASP A 129 2.59 -5.91 -3.89
CA ASP A 129 2.99 -6.12 -5.29
C ASP A 129 2.64 -4.91 -6.16
N VAL A 130 1.38 -4.44 -6.11
CA VAL A 130 0.92 -3.35 -6.97
C VAL A 130 1.55 -2.00 -6.58
N VAL A 131 1.79 -1.76 -5.28
CA VAL A 131 2.47 -0.53 -4.83
C VAL A 131 3.95 -0.54 -5.20
N VAL A 132 4.62 -1.68 -5.08
CA VAL A 132 6.02 -1.85 -5.51
C VAL A 132 6.14 -1.63 -7.02
N ASP A 133 5.26 -2.23 -7.82
CA ASP A 133 5.24 -2.03 -9.28
C ASP A 133 5.01 -0.57 -9.66
N ALA A 134 4.08 0.12 -9.00
CA ALA A 134 3.80 1.54 -9.26
C ALA A 134 4.97 2.45 -8.87
N ALA A 135 5.61 2.19 -7.72
CA ALA A 135 6.78 2.92 -7.26
C ALA A 135 7.98 2.72 -8.17
N HIS A 136 8.26 1.46 -8.54
CA HIS A 136 9.33 1.12 -9.48
C HIS A 136 9.08 1.74 -10.86
N ARG A 137 7.84 1.69 -11.37
CA ARG A 137 7.50 2.33 -12.64
C ARG A 137 7.71 3.84 -12.61
N LEU A 138 7.30 4.52 -11.53
CA LEU A 138 7.58 5.94 -11.39
C LEU A 138 9.07 6.24 -11.27
N TRP A 139 9.82 5.38 -10.58
CA TRP A 139 11.28 5.46 -10.50
C TRP A 139 11.91 5.42 -11.91
N VAL A 140 11.53 4.44 -12.74
CA VAL A 140 12.01 4.34 -14.14
C VAL A 140 11.73 5.63 -14.92
N LEU A 141 10.51 6.16 -14.83
CA LEU A 141 10.14 7.40 -15.54
C LEU A 141 10.97 8.61 -15.09
N CYS A 142 11.23 8.74 -13.78
CA CYS A 142 12.07 9.82 -13.25
C CYS A 142 13.53 9.66 -13.67
N THR A 143 14.06 8.44 -13.70
CA THR A 143 15.41 8.15 -14.18
C THR A 143 15.57 8.50 -15.66
N ASP A 144 14.60 8.12 -16.51
CA ASP A 144 14.58 8.48 -17.94
C ASP A 144 14.60 10.01 -18.16
N ASP A 145 13.93 10.74 -17.28
CA ASP A 145 13.86 12.21 -17.28
C ASP A 145 15.06 12.88 -16.58
N ARG A 146 16.03 12.10 -16.07
CA ARG A 146 17.18 12.57 -15.27
C ARG A 146 16.77 13.39 -14.03
N ASP A 147 15.71 12.93 -13.36
CA ASP A 147 15.16 13.49 -12.11
C ASP A 147 15.48 12.55 -10.92
N PRO A 148 16.73 12.54 -10.40
CA PRO A 148 17.12 11.65 -9.30
C PRO A 148 16.34 11.93 -8.00
N GLU A 149 15.92 13.18 -7.76
CA GLU A 149 15.09 13.55 -6.62
C GLU A 149 13.70 12.92 -6.73
N GLY A 150 13.07 13.00 -7.92
CA GLY A 150 11.81 12.33 -8.20
C GLY A 150 11.90 10.82 -8.12
N ALA A 151 13.01 10.23 -8.56
CA ALA A 151 13.28 8.79 -8.48
C ALA A 151 13.41 8.33 -7.01
N SER A 152 14.19 9.05 -6.19
CA SER A 152 14.29 8.79 -4.74
C SER A 152 12.93 8.93 -4.05
N ALA A 153 12.15 9.97 -4.39
CA ALA A 153 10.82 10.17 -3.82
C ALA A 153 9.85 9.03 -4.16
N ALA A 154 9.93 8.47 -5.38
CA ALA A 154 9.13 7.31 -5.79
C ALA A 154 9.46 6.06 -4.98
N ALA A 155 10.76 5.72 -4.88
CA ALA A 155 11.23 4.58 -4.11
C ALA A 155 10.85 4.68 -2.63
N ARG A 156 11.07 5.86 -2.01
CA ARG A 156 10.66 6.14 -0.63
C ARG A 156 9.16 6.02 -0.43
N ALA A 157 8.35 6.39 -1.43
CA ALA A 157 6.91 6.26 -1.33
C ALA A 157 6.43 4.81 -1.29
N GLY A 158 6.97 3.94 -2.14
CA GLY A 158 6.69 2.50 -2.07
C GLY A 158 7.20 1.87 -0.78
N LEU A 159 8.39 2.24 -0.31
CA LEU A 159 8.98 1.74 0.94
C LEU A 159 8.16 2.08 2.20
N ARG A 160 7.27 3.08 2.16
CA ARG A 160 6.33 3.33 3.27
C ARG A 160 5.37 2.17 3.49
N LEU A 161 4.94 1.48 2.41
CA LEU A 161 4.05 0.33 2.49
C LEU A 161 4.78 -1.00 2.44
N ALA A 162 5.82 -1.10 1.62
CA ALA A 162 6.61 -2.31 1.44
C ALA A 162 8.06 -2.11 1.91
N PRO A 163 8.32 -1.88 3.21
CA PRO A 163 9.67 -1.63 3.73
C PRO A 163 10.63 -2.82 3.56
N GLY A 164 10.10 -4.03 3.31
CA GLY A 164 10.90 -5.21 2.98
C GLY A 164 11.29 -5.35 1.50
N SER A 165 10.80 -4.47 0.62
CA SER A 165 11.05 -4.58 -0.82
C SER A 165 12.49 -4.21 -1.18
N GLN A 166 13.31 -5.21 -1.47
CA GLN A 166 14.70 -4.99 -1.88
C GLN A 166 14.80 -4.32 -3.25
N VAL A 167 13.84 -4.55 -4.15
CA VAL A 167 13.75 -3.82 -5.44
C VAL A 167 13.70 -2.31 -5.20
N LEU A 168 12.82 -1.85 -4.31
CA LEU A 168 12.71 -0.40 -4.01
C LEU A 168 13.91 0.14 -3.24
N TRP A 169 14.58 -0.68 -2.43
CA TRP A 169 15.84 -0.28 -1.82
C TRP A 169 16.95 -0.12 -2.87
N ARG A 170 17.04 -1.01 -3.87
CA ARG A 170 17.97 -0.88 -5.00
C ARG A 170 17.69 0.41 -5.80
N ASP A 171 16.42 0.68 -6.09
CA ASP A 171 15.98 1.93 -6.74
C ASP A 171 16.39 3.17 -5.93
N LEU A 172 16.19 3.15 -4.62
CA LEU A 172 16.58 4.24 -3.74
C LEU A 172 18.10 4.46 -3.73
N VAL A 173 18.89 3.39 -3.58
CA VAL A 173 20.36 3.46 -3.54
C VAL A 173 20.90 4.07 -4.84
N ARG A 174 20.40 3.64 -6.01
CA ARG A 174 20.76 4.22 -7.30
C ARG A 174 20.40 5.71 -7.38
N SER A 175 19.18 6.07 -7.00
CA SER A 175 18.70 7.46 -7.04
C SER A 175 19.51 8.40 -6.14
N GLU A 176 19.88 7.93 -4.95
CA GLU A 176 20.69 8.70 -4.00
C GLU A 176 22.14 8.86 -4.50
N TYR A 177 22.70 7.83 -5.14
CA TYR A 177 24.02 7.87 -5.75
C TYR A 177 24.08 8.86 -6.93
N ASP A 178 23.07 8.85 -7.79
CA ASP A 178 22.98 9.75 -8.94
C ASP A 178 22.61 11.20 -8.55
N GLY A 179 22.09 11.38 -7.34
CA GLY A 179 21.69 12.67 -6.80
C GLY A 179 22.84 13.50 -6.22
N PRO A 180 22.56 14.73 -5.74
CA PRO A 180 23.58 15.63 -5.19
C PRO A 180 24.34 15.08 -3.97
N GLY A 181 23.74 14.12 -3.25
CA GLY A 181 24.34 13.49 -2.08
C GLY A 181 25.33 12.37 -2.41
N GLY A 182 25.32 11.85 -3.63
CA GLY A 182 26.29 10.87 -4.12
C GLY A 182 26.42 9.62 -3.25
N ALA A 183 27.65 9.12 -3.17
CA ALA A 183 28.01 7.93 -2.40
C ALA A 183 27.60 8.02 -0.92
N ASP A 184 27.69 9.19 -0.29
CA ASP A 184 27.31 9.36 1.12
C ASP A 184 25.82 9.15 1.34
N ALA A 185 24.97 9.62 0.43
CA ALA A 185 23.54 9.44 0.50
C ALA A 185 23.13 7.99 0.20
N ALA A 186 23.76 7.37 -0.79
CA ALA A 186 23.59 5.95 -1.08
C ALA A 186 24.00 5.08 0.11
N SER A 187 25.14 5.37 0.76
CA SER A 187 25.60 4.65 1.96
C SER A 187 24.61 4.74 3.11
N ARG A 188 24.01 5.93 3.35
CA ARG A 188 22.92 6.07 4.34
C ARG A 188 21.68 5.26 3.97
N ALA A 189 21.32 5.19 2.70
CA ALA A 189 20.20 4.37 2.23
C ALA A 189 20.47 2.87 2.47
N VAL A 190 21.68 2.40 2.18
CA VAL A 190 22.11 1.01 2.49
C VAL A 190 22.04 0.72 3.99
N GLY A 191 22.55 1.63 4.84
CA GLY A 191 22.44 1.47 6.29
C GLY A 191 20.98 1.35 6.77
N GLY A 192 20.09 2.19 6.23
CA GLY A 192 18.66 2.11 6.50
C GLY A 192 18.02 0.79 6.03
N MET A 193 18.40 0.30 4.86
CA MET A 193 17.96 -0.99 4.32
C MET A 193 18.37 -2.15 5.23
N VAL A 194 19.65 -2.23 5.61
CA VAL A 194 20.18 -3.29 6.49
C VAL A 194 19.44 -3.30 7.82
N ASP A 195 19.23 -2.13 8.42
CA ASP A 195 18.49 -2.00 9.68
C ASP A 195 17.04 -2.49 9.55
N VAL A 196 16.34 -2.12 8.47
CA VAL A 196 14.94 -2.49 8.26
C VAL A 196 14.80 -3.98 7.98
N LEU A 197 15.62 -4.54 7.08
CA LEU A 197 15.59 -5.97 6.74
C LEU A 197 16.02 -6.83 7.94
N GLY A 198 17.03 -6.40 8.70
CA GLY A 198 17.49 -7.06 9.91
C GLY A 198 16.39 -7.16 10.98
N ARG A 199 15.64 -6.08 11.23
CA ARG A 199 14.48 -6.12 12.16
C ARG A 199 13.37 -7.07 11.71
N ARG A 200 13.27 -7.34 10.40
CA ARG A 200 12.28 -8.26 9.81
C ARG A 200 12.81 -9.70 9.67
N GLY A 201 14.08 -9.95 9.98
CA GLY A 201 14.72 -11.24 9.75
C GLY A 201 14.82 -11.62 8.27
N ALA A 202 14.80 -10.64 7.36
CA ALA A 202 14.93 -10.85 5.93
C ALA A 202 16.40 -10.94 5.53
N HIS A 203 16.72 -11.91 4.66
CA HIS A 203 18.06 -12.02 4.07
C HIS A 203 18.21 -11.04 2.91
N ILE A 204 19.40 -10.46 2.77
CA ILE A 204 19.74 -9.62 1.62
C ILE A 204 19.89 -10.52 0.38
N GLU A 205 19.29 -10.09 -0.73
CA GLU A 205 19.38 -10.76 -2.02
C GLU A 205 20.75 -10.52 -2.65
N ALA A 206 21.29 -11.53 -3.36
CA ALA A 206 22.58 -11.41 -4.04
C ALA A 206 22.62 -10.25 -5.06
N GLU A 207 21.50 -9.91 -5.69
CA GLU A 207 21.41 -8.74 -6.58
C GLU A 207 21.60 -7.42 -5.82
N THR A 208 21.08 -7.34 -4.59
CA THR A 208 21.25 -6.18 -3.72
C THR A 208 22.69 -6.07 -3.24
N ASP A 209 23.29 -7.17 -2.81
CA ASP A 209 24.71 -7.20 -2.41
C ASP A 209 25.61 -6.75 -3.56
N ALA A 210 25.40 -7.28 -4.76
CA ALA A 210 26.17 -6.90 -5.95
C ALA A 210 26.05 -5.40 -6.28
N LEU A 211 24.85 -4.83 -6.17
CA LEU A 211 24.64 -3.39 -6.38
C LEU A 211 25.40 -2.54 -5.35
N VAL A 212 25.38 -2.96 -4.08
CA VAL A 212 26.09 -2.25 -3.01
C VAL A 212 27.60 -2.30 -3.25
N GLU A 213 28.15 -3.46 -3.62
CA GLU A 213 29.57 -3.61 -3.96
C GLU A 213 29.98 -2.78 -5.18
N GLU A 214 29.10 -2.68 -6.20
CA GLU A 214 29.34 -1.89 -7.41
C GLU A 214 29.39 -0.39 -7.12
N LEU A 215 28.39 0.15 -6.41
CA LEU A 215 28.25 1.58 -6.18
C LEU A 215 29.08 2.12 -5.02
N LEU A 216 29.32 1.27 -4.01
CA LEU A 216 29.99 1.61 -2.77
C LEU A 216 31.10 0.59 -2.49
N PRO A 217 32.11 0.47 -3.37
CA PRO A 217 33.20 -0.45 -3.14
C PRO A 217 33.87 -0.09 -1.81
N ALA A 218 34.06 -1.09 -0.95
CA ALA A 218 34.86 -0.90 0.26
C ALA A 218 36.19 -0.28 -0.16
N GLU A 219 36.59 0.84 0.49
CA GLU A 219 37.87 1.48 0.20
C GLU A 219 38.93 0.39 0.13
N GLN A 220 39.53 0.21 -1.06
CA GLN A 220 40.67 -0.68 -1.20
C GLN A 220 41.68 -0.19 -0.18
N SER A 221 41.88 -0.96 0.89
CA SER A 221 42.81 -0.62 1.95
C SER A 221 44.16 -0.39 1.27
N ALA A 222 44.54 0.88 1.15
CA ALA A 222 45.81 1.29 0.62
C ALA A 222 46.88 0.59 1.48
N GLY A 223 47.66 -0.26 0.83
CA GLY A 223 48.88 -0.85 1.40
C GLY A 223 49.98 0.19 1.60
#